data_AF-A0A497HL10-F1
#
_entry.id   AF-A0A497HL10-F1
#
_cell.length_a   1.000
_cell.length_b   1.000
_cell.length_c   1.000
_cell.angle_alpha   90.00
_cell.angle_beta   90.00
_cell.angle_gamma   90.00
#
_symmetry.space_group_name_H-M   'P 1'
#
loop_
_entity.id
_entity.type
_entity.pdbx_description
1 polymer ?
#
loop_
_entity_poly.entity_id
_entity_poly.type
_entity_poly.pdbx_seq_one_letter_code
_entity_poly.pdbx_strand_id
1 'polypeptide(L)'
;MEKVTLIIENLEEEISEWLLLEYKHVCNIWKNVFFTRAEKLEDFFPGKTTEKTFSDIFHRVIVLDPQAKKELRPSDFKDIEAVVIGGILGYEKPKGRTRKLLVSKVGEKNSRNLGKKQLSIDSAALVAKLIYLGYKLEEIEITNEVVIDCGEEKIILPYGYVVIENKIIITPGLIEYLLSK
;
A
#
# COMPACT_ATOMS: atom_id res chain seq x y z
N MET A 1 5.26 21.16 1.92
CA MET A 1 4.44 20.22 1.12
C MET A 1 5.28 18.96 0.90
N GLU A 2 4.69 17.77 1.03
CA GLU A 2 5.41 16.51 0.76
C GLU A 2 5.88 16.51 -0.70
N LYS A 3 7.19 16.31 -0.91
CA LYS A 3 7.80 16.40 -2.25
C LYS A 3 7.52 15.17 -3.12
N VAL A 4 7.27 14.02 -2.48
CA VAL A 4 7.04 12.74 -3.15
C VAL A 4 5.55 12.44 -3.13
N THR A 5 5.04 11.97 -4.26
CA THR A 5 3.65 11.50 -4.41
C THR A 5 3.56 10.02 -4.07
N LEU A 6 2.56 9.60 -3.28
CA LEU A 6 2.20 8.19 -3.20
C LEU A 6 1.22 7.88 -4.33
N ILE A 7 1.55 6.88 -5.14
CA ILE A 7 0.67 6.39 -6.21
C ILE A 7 0.09 5.06 -5.79
N ILE A 8 -1.23 4.94 -5.90
CA ILE A 8 -1.91 3.64 -5.86
C ILE A 8 -2.36 3.34 -7.29
N GLU A 9 -1.68 2.40 -7.95
CA GLU A 9 -2.13 1.91 -9.25
C GLU A 9 -3.20 0.86 -9.02
N ASN A 10 -4.46 1.20 -9.31
CA ASN A 10 -5.57 0.27 -9.22
C ASN A 10 -5.42 -0.84 -10.27
N LEU A 11 -5.49 -2.09 -9.82
CA LEU A 11 -5.24 -3.28 -10.64
C LEU A 11 -6.35 -4.33 -10.48
N GLU A 12 -7.46 -3.95 -9.85
CA GLU A 12 -8.71 -4.70 -9.85
C GLU A 12 -9.72 -4.04 -10.80
N GLU A 13 -10.58 -4.86 -11.41
CA GLU A 13 -11.62 -4.40 -12.34
C GLU A 13 -12.74 -3.64 -11.61
N GLU A 14 -13.08 -4.11 -10.41
CA GLU A 14 -14.07 -3.48 -9.53
C GLU A 14 -13.41 -3.08 -8.21
N ILE A 15 -13.74 -1.88 -7.73
CA ILE A 15 -13.24 -1.37 -6.45
C ILE A 15 -14.25 -1.78 -5.38
N SER A 16 -13.92 -2.84 -4.63
CA SER A 16 -14.74 -3.33 -3.53
C SER A 16 -14.77 -2.33 -2.36
N GLU A 17 -15.75 -2.50 -1.46
CA GLU A 17 -15.82 -1.69 -0.23
C GLU A 17 -14.56 -1.81 0.63
N TRP A 18 -13.98 -3.01 0.73
CA TRP A 18 -12.68 -3.20 1.38
C TRP A 18 -11.60 -2.29 0.75
N LEU A 19 -11.46 -2.33 -0.58
CA LEU A 19 -10.47 -1.48 -1.26
C LEU A 19 -10.73 0.01 -1.02
N LEU A 20 -11.99 0.44 -0.99
CA LEU A 20 -12.34 1.82 -0.66
C LEU A 20 -11.90 2.20 0.77
N LEU A 21 -12.04 1.30 1.74
CA LEU A 21 -11.55 1.51 3.11
C LEU A 21 -10.03 1.67 3.15
N GLU A 22 -9.29 0.79 2.44
CA GLU A 22 -7.83 0.90 2.34
C GLU A 22 -7.41 2.20 1.63
N TYR A 23 -8.04 2.56 0.50
CA TYR A 23 -7.73 3.79 -0.24
C TYR A 23 -8.03 5.05 0.58
N LYS A 24 -9.15 5.06 1.31
CA LYS A 24 -9.47 6.14 2.24
C LYS A 24 -8.42 6.25 3.34
N HIS A 25 -7.98 5.13 3.90
CA HIS A 25 -6.94 5.12 4.92
C HIS A 25 -5.59 5.62 4.37
N VAL A 26 -5.22 5.22 3.15
CA VAL A 26 -4.05 5.75 2.44
C VAL A 26 -4.05 7.28 2.40
N CYS A 27 -5.20 7.90 2.13
CA CYS A 27 -5.35 9.36 2.08
C CYS A 27 -5.21 10.03 3.46
N ASN A 28 -5.42 9.29 4.56
CA ASN A 28 -5.14 9.77 5.91
C ASN A 28 -3.64 9.68 6.26
N ILE A 29 -2.93 8.71 5.67
CA ILE A 29 -1.50 8.46 5.91
C ILE A 29 -0.63 9.42 5.07
N TRP A 30 -0.98 9.64 3.80
CA TRP A 30 -0.24 10.45 2.85
C TRP A 30 -1.06 11.67 2.42
N LYS A 31 -0.41 12.85 2.38
CA LYS A 31 -1.10 14.09 1.98
C LYS A 31 -1.18 14.27 0.46
N ASN A 32 -0.26 13.65 -0.28
CA ASN A 32 -0.16 13.76 -1.73
C ASN A 32 -0.34 12.38 -2.36
N VAL A 33 -1.60 11.99 -2.58
CA VAL A 33 -1.98 10.68 -3.14
C VAL A 33 -2.50 10.86 -4.57
N PHE A 34 -2.10 9.94 -5.44
CA PHE A 34 -2.57 9.85 -6.81
C PHE A 34 -3.02 8.42 -7.13
N PHE A 35 -4.30 8.23 -7.40
CA PHE A 35 -4.88 6.99 -7.88
C PHE A 35 -4.81 6.92 -9.41
N THR A 36 -4.18 5.87 -9.93
CA THR A 36 -4.06 5.63 -11.37
C THR A 36 -4.83 4.37 -11.76
N ARG A 37 -5.30 4.30 -13.00
CA ARG A 37 -6.26 3.26 -13.47
C ARG A 37 -7.54 3.18 -12.62
N ALA A 38 -7.97 4.32 -12.12
CA ALA A 38 -9.22 4.46 -11.37
C ALA A 38 -9.94 5.73 -11.85
N GLU A 39 -11.23 5.83 -11.57
CA GLU A 39 -12.05 7.00 -11.87
C GLU A 39 -12.85 7.40 -10.64
N LYS A 40 -13.10 8.71 -10.49
CA LYS A 40 -14.08 9.28 -9.54
C LYS A 40 -13.84 8.90 -8.08
N LEU A 41 -12.62 8.51 -7.71
CA LEU A 41 -12.26 8.26 -6.31
C LEU A 41 -12.15 9.56 -5.50
N GLU A 42 -11.87 10.65 -6.19
CA GLU A 42 -11.83 12.01 -5.65
C GLU A 42 -13.18 12.47 -5.07
N ASP A 43 -14.29 11.84 -5.47
CA ASP A 43 -15.62 12.11 -4.92
C ASP A 43 -15.77 11.54 -3.50
N PHE A 44 -14.93 10.58 -3.10
CA PHE A 44 -15.04 9.85 -1.82
C PHE A 44 -13.96 10.23 -0.80
N PHE A 45 -12.75 10.56 -1.25
CA PHE A 45 -11.63 10.91 -0.37
C PHE A 45 -10.59 11.79 -1.08
N PRO A 46 -9.77 12.55 -0.33
CA PRO A 46 -8.81 13.48 -0.93
C PRO A 46 -7.68 12.75 -1.66
N GLY A 47 -7.69 12.84 -2.99
CA GLY A 47 -6.65 12.29 -3.86
C GLY A 47 -6.91 12.70 -5.30
N LYS A 48 -5.87 12.70 -6.13
CA LYS A 48 -6.04 12.89 -7.59
C LYS A 48 -6.28 11.55 -8.25
N THR A 49 -7.07 11.53 -9.31
CA THR A 49 -7.42 10.28 -9.99
C THR A 49 -7.21 10.41 -11.49
N THR A 50 -6.92 9.30 -12.16
CA THR A 50 -6.80 9.22 -13.62
C THR A 50 -6.96 7.78 -14.10
N GLU A 51 -7.52 7.61 -15.29
CA GLU A 51 -7.60 6.31 -15.97
C GLU A 51 -6.23 5.82 -16.49
N LYS A 52 -5.28 6.74 -16.68
CA LYS A 52 -3.96 6.42 -17.20
C LYS A 52 -3.16 5.59 -16.20
N THR A 53 -2.19 4.83 -16.71
CA THR A 53 -1.22 4.15 -15.85
C THR A 53 -0.19 5.14 -15.31
N PHE A 54 0.37 4.87 -14.13
CA PHE A 54 1.36 5.72 -13.49
C PHE A 54 2.56 6.03 -14.41
N SER A 55 2.97 5.06 -15.25
CA SER A 55 4.16 5.19 -16.11
C SER A 55 3.99 6.19 -17.25
N ASP A 56 2.75 6.57 -17.56
CA ASP A 56 2.44 7.58 -18.58
C ASP A 56 2.58 9.01 -18.01
N ILE A 57 2.65 9.15 -16.69
CA ILE A 57 2.59 10.44 -15.98
C ILE A 57 3.86 10.69 -15.16
N PHE A 58 4.44 9.65 -14.57
CA PHE A 58 5.58 9.73 -13.68
C PHE A 58 6.75 8.89 -14.20
N HIS A 59 7.98 9.42 -14.09
CA HIS A 59 9.16 8.80 -14.71
C HIS A 59 10.24 8.43 -13.69
N ARG A 60 10.43 9.23 -12.63
CA ARG A 60 11.35 8.91 -11.53
C ARG A 60 10.57 8.28 -10.39
N VAL A 61 10.28 7.00 -10.50
CA VAL A 61 9.44 6.30 -9.51
C VAL A 61 10.14 5.09 -8.89
N ILE A 62 9.66 4.71 -7.71
CA ILE A 62 9.97 3.43 -7.09
C ILE A 62 8.69 2.61 -6.95
N VAL A 63 8.71 1.36 -7.41
CA VAL A 63 7.59 0.44 -7.26
C VAL A 63 7.83 -0.46 -6.06
N LEU A 64 6.86 -0.55 -5.15
CA LEU A 64 6.89 -1.49 -4.04
C LEU A 64 6.45 -2.87 -4.51
N ASP A 65 7.39 -3.82 -4.54
CA ASP A 65 7.19 -5.20 -4.96
C ASP A 65 7.74 -6.14 -3.88
N PRO A 66 6.90 -7.01 -3.28
CA PRO A 66 7.34 -8.01 -2.31
C PRO A 66 8.46 -8.93 -2.81
N GLN A 67 8.62 -9.08 -4.14
CA GLN A 67 9.67 -9.91 -4.74
C GLN A 67 10.96 -9.13 -5.10
N ALA A 68 11.01 -7.83 -4.87
CA ALA A 68 12.21 -7.05 -5.13
C ALA A 68 13.36 -7.50 -4.23
N LYS A 69 14.60 -7.47 -4.76
CA LYS A 69 15.79 -7.92 -4.02
C LYS A 69 16.26 -6.93 -2.95
N LYS A 70 15.93 -5.65 -3.11
CA LYS A 70 16.39 -4.56 -2.23
C LYS A 70 15.24 -4.03 -1.41
N GLU A 71 15.47 -3.84 -0.12
CA GLU A 71 14.53 -3.16 0.78
C GLU A 71 14.48 -1.67 0.48
N LEU A 72 13.31 -1.06 0.68
CA LEU A 72 13.13 0.38 0.62
C LEU A 72 13.92 1.05 1.75
N ARG A 73 14.63 2.14 1.42
CA ARG A 73 15.43 2.91 2.39
C ARG A 73 15.07 4.39 2.36
N PRO A 74 15.31 5.16 3.44
CA PRO A 74 15.08 6.60 3.43
C PRO A 74 15.80 7.33 2.28
N SER A 75 17.00 6.87 1.91
CA SER A 75 17.78 7.43 0.81
C SER A 75 17.12 7.30 -0.56
N ASP A 76 16.23 6.31 -0.74
CA ASP A 76 15.52 6.08 -2.00
C ASP A 76 14.54 7.22 -2.33
N PHE A 77 14.16 8.03 -1.35
CA PHE A 77 13.21 9.14 -1.51
C PHE A 77 13.83 10.47 -1.96
N LYS A 78 15.16 10.55 -2.10
CA LYS A 78 15.85 11.83 -2.38
C LYS A 78 15.56 12.39 -3.78
N ASP A 79 15.52 11.54 -4.80
CA ASP A 79 15.50 11.96 -6.22
C ASP A 79 14.31 11.37 -7.01
N ILE A 80 13.25 10.97 -6.31
CA ILE A 80 12.04 10.39 -6.93
C ILE A 80 10.88 11.37 -6.90
N GLU A 81 9.99 11.23 -7.88
CA GLU A 81 8.71 11.93 -7.98
C GLU A 81 7.63 11.20 -7.21
N ALA A 82 7.69 9.86 -7.24
CA ALA A 82 6.65 9.04 -6.63
C ALA A 82 7.14 7.67 -6.16
N VAL A 83 6.42 7.13 -5.18
CA VAL A 83 6.46 5.72 -4.81
C VAL A 83 5.12 5.08 -5.20
N VAL A 84 5.15 3.89 -5.79
CA VAL A 84 3.99 3.22 -6.38
C VAL A 84 3.68 1.94 -5.62
N ILE A 85 2.43 1.79 -5.19
CA ILE A 85 1.87 0.56 -4.63
C ILE A 85 0.81 0.05 -5.61
N GLY A 86 0.81 -1.27 -5.84
CA GLY A 86 -0.28 -1.89 -6.59
C GLY A 86 -1.52 -1.99 -5.71
N GLY A 87 -2.60 -1.34 -6.10
CA GLY A 87 -3.94 -1.53 -5.56
C GLY A 87 -4.50 -2.88 -6.00
N ILE A 88 -3.97 -3.95 -5.40
CA ILE A 88 -4.29 -5.35 -5.70
C ILE A 88 -4.64 -6.02 -4.39
N LEU A 89 -5.78 -6.71 -4.33
CA LEU A 89 -6.09 -7.53 -3.18
C LEU A 89 -5.14 -8.72 -3.11
N GLY A 90 -4.55 -8.91 -1.93
CA GLY A 90 -3.71 -10.06 -1.64
C GLY A 90 -4.49 -11.37 -1.79
N TYR A 91 -3.77 -12.42 -2.21
CA TYR A 91 -4.19 -13.79 -1.96
C TYR A 91 -3.38 -14.32 -0.77
N GLU A 92 -3.84 -15.40 -0.14
CA GLU A 92 -3.08 -16.11 0.92
C GLU A 92 -1.64 -16.47 0.49
N LYS A 93 -1.41 -16.66 -0.82
CA LYS A 93 -0.07 -16.81 -1.40
C LYS A 93 0.16 -15.73 -2.45
N PRO A 94 1.25 -14.93 -2.35
CA PRO A 94 1.59 -13.94 -3.36
C PRO A 94 1.71 -14.55 -4.76
N LYS A 95 0.89 -14.07 -5.71
CA LYS A 95 0.91 -14.53 -7.13
C LYS A 95 1.85 -13.71 -8.03
N GLY A 96 2.61 -12.78 -7.45
CA GLY A 96 3.55 -11.92 -8.16
C GLY A 96 2.91 -10.96 -9.17
N ARG A 97 1.64 -10.57 -8.98
CA ARG A 97 0.91 -9.64 -9.86
C ARG A 97 1.64 -8.30 -9.99
N THR A 98 2.14 -7.75 -8.88
CA THR A 98 2.90 -6.49 -8.86
C THR A 98 4.12 -6.52 -9.79
N ARG A 99 4.92 -7.59 -9.75
CA ARG A 99 6.08 -7.74 -10.64
C ARG A 99 5.69 -7.78 -12.11
N LYS A 100 4.65 -8.56 -12.44
CA LYS A 100 4.16 -8.72 -13.82
C LYS A 100 3.58 -7.42 -14.38
N LEU A 101 2.83 -6.69 -13.56
CA LEU A 101 2.00 -5.56 -14.01
C LEU A 101 2.69 -4.19 -13.86
N LEU A 102 3.58 -4.03 -12.87
CA LEU A 102 4.21 -2.75 -12.55
C LEU A 102 5.72 -2.75 -12.78
N VAL A 103 6.45 -3.75 -12.25
CA VAL A 103 7.92 -3.76 -12.34
C VAL A 103 8.40 -3.90 -13.78
N SER A 104 7.68 -4.64 -14.62
CA SER A 104 7.94 -4.73 -16.06
C SER A 104 7.96 -3.37 -16.77
N LYS A 105 7.27 -2.35 -16.23
CA LYS A 105 7.18 -1.00 -16.81
C LYS A 105 8.36 -0.10 -16.43
N VAL A 106 9.02 -0.35 -15.30
CA VAL A 106 10.08 0.54 -14.75
C VAL A 106 11.44 -0.13 -14.57
N GLY A 107 11.48 -1.46 -14.65
CA GLY A 107 12.67 -2.28 -14.43
C GLY A 107 12.98 -2.56 -12.96
N GLU A 108 13.65 -3.69 -12.70
CA GLU A 108 13.94 -4.19 -11.35
C GLU A 108 14.81 -3.23 -10.51
N LYS A 109 15.62 -2.38 -11.14
CA LYS A 109 16.45 -1.39 -10.43
C LYS A 109 15.60 -0.38 -9.63
N ASN A 110 14.37 -0.15 -10.08
CA ASN A 110 13.41 0.78 -9.52
C ASN A 110 12.37 0.07 -8.63
N SER A 111 12.56 -1.21 -8.29
CA SER A 111 11.70 -1.89 -7.33
C SER A 111 12.34 -2.02 -5.95
N ARG A 112 11.50 -1.95 -4.92
CA ARG A 112 11.89 -2.13 -3.51
C ARG A 112 10.88 -3.02 -2.80
N ASN A 113 11.31 -3.82 -1.84
CA ASN A 113 10.44 -4.58 -0.96
C ASN A 113 10.29 -3.87 0.39
N LEU A 114 9.27 -4.25 1.15
CA LEU A 114 9.00 -3.79 2.52
C LEU A 114 9.19 -4.93 3.53
N GLY A 115 10.17 -5.79 3.25
CA GLY A 115 10.43 -7.01 4.03
C GLY A 115 9.70 -8.22 3.50
N LYS A 116 9.70 -9.29 4.31
CA LYS A 116 9.21 -10.62 3.91
C LYS A 116 7.70 -10.80 4.10
N LYS A 117 7.06 -9.92 4.87
CA LYS A 117 5.64 -10.03 5.19
C LYS A 117 4.81 -9.44 4.06
N GLN A 118 3.71 -10.11 3.73
CA GLN A 118 2.72 -9.55 2.83
C GLN A 118 1.92 -8.50 3.59
N LEU A 119 1.85 -7.29 3.07
CA LEU A 119 1.13 -6.17 3.68
C LEU A 119 -0.16 -5.90 2.91
N SER A 120 -1.18 -5.37 3.59
CA SER A 120 -2.31 -4.70 2.93
C SER A 120 -1.82 -3.42 2.23
N ILE A 121 -2.64 -2.82 1.36
CA ILE A 121 -2.23 -1.65 0.54
C ILE A 121 -1.94 -0.46 1.46
N ASP A 122 -2.80 -0.23 2.44
CA ASP A 122 -2.67 0.84 3.42
C ASP A 122 -1.54 0.58 4.42
N SER A 123 -1.31 -0.66 4.86
CA SER A 123 -0.13 -1.01 5.68
C SER A 123 1.17 -0.79 4.90
N ALA A 124 1.22 -1.17 3.62
CA ALA A 124 2.37 -0.86 2.76
C ALA A 124 2.58 0.65 2.62
N ALA A 125 1.49 1.42 2.49
CA ALA A 125 1.56 2.88 2.45
C ALA A 125 2.08 3.46 3.77
N LEU A 126 1.68 2.92 4.92
CA LEU A 126 2.15 3.34 6.24
C LEU A 126 3.63 3.02 6.45
N VAL A 127 4.08 1.82 6.11
CA VAL A 127 5.52 1.47 6.17
C VAL A 127 6.33 2.38 5.25
N ALA A 128 5.88 2.60 4.01
CA ALA A 128 6.55 3.53 3.09
C ALA A 128 6.58 4.96 3.65
N LYS A 129 5.52 5.39 4.36
CA LYS A 129 5.45 6.70 5.01
C LYS A 129 6.48 6.84 6.11
N LEU A 130 6.59 5.85 6.99
CA LEU A 130 7.57 5.84 8.07
C LEU A 130 8.99 5.87 7.50
N ILE A 131 9.28 5.11 6.44
CA ILE A 131 10.59 5.14 5.78
C ILE A 131 10.86 6.50 5.12
N TYR A 132 9.85 7.10 4.49
CA TYR A 132 9.94 8.47 3.96
C TYR A 132 10.26 9.50 5.05
N LEU A 133 9.74 9.31 6.26
CA LEU A 133 10.00 10.17 7.43
C LEU A 133 11.37 9.90 8.09
N GLY A 134 12.12 8.90 7.63
CA GLY A 134 13.51 8.66 8.05
C GLY A 134 13.75 7.35 8.79
N TYR A 135 12.70 6.60 9.12
CA TYR A 135 12.84 5.29 9.78
C TYR A 135 13.43 4.25 8.82
N LYS A 136 14.23 3.32 9.34
CA LYS A 136 14.62 2.12 8.61
C LYS A 136 13.54 1.06 8.76
N LEU A 137 13.47 0.16 7.78
CA LEU A 137 12.49 -0.93 7.82
C LEU A 137 12.64 -1.80 9.09
N GLU A 138 13.89 -2.06 9.51
CA GLU A 138 14.19 -2.81 10.74
C GLU A 138 13.71 -2.14 12.04
N GLU A 139 13.37 -0.84 12.00
CA GLU A 139 12.87 -0.07 13.15
C GLU A 139 11.33 -0.08 13.21
N ILE A 140 10.65 -0.62 12.20
CA ILE A 140 9.20 -0.65 12.10
C ILE A 140 8.71 -2.02 12.54
N GLU A 141 7.94 -2.06 13.63
CA GLU A 141 7.32 -3.28 14.10
C GLU A 141 6.11 -3.65 13.21
N ILE A 142 6.11 -4.90 12.71
CA ILE A 142 5.09 -5.42 11.80
C ILE A 142 4.66 -6.80 12.30
N THR A 143 3.35 -7.00 12.44
CA THR A 143 2.77 -8.29 12.84
C THR A 143 2.97 -9.36 11.75
N ASN A 144 2.79 -10.62 12.12
CA ASN A 144 2.73 -11.71 11.13
C ASN A 144 1.35 -11.82 10.48
N GLU A 145 0.34 -11.74 11.33
CA GLU A 145 -1.07 -11.82 11.04
C GLU A 145 -1.81 -11.11 12.18
N VAL A 146 -3.10 -10.84 11.97
CA VAL A 146 -3.98 -10.31 13.01
C VAL A 146 -5.15 -11.25 13.15
N VAL A 147 -5.44 -11.65 14.38
CA VAL A 147 -6.62 -12.44 14.72
C VAL A 147 -7.59 -11.51 15.43
N ILE A 148 -8.76 -11.31 14.83
CA ILE A 148 -9.86 -10.57 15.43
C ILE A 148 -10.76 -11.60 16.10
N ASP A 149 -10.91 -11.48 17.42
CA ASP A 149 -11.81 -12.32 18.20
C ASP A 149 -13.22 -11.72 18.16
N CYS A 150 -14.15 -12.44 17.54
CA CYS A 150 -15.54 -12.05 17.39
C CYS A 150 -16.46 -12.89 18.29
N GLY A 151 -15.91 -13.54 19.33
CA GLY A 151 -16.66 -14.42 20.22
C GLY A 151 -16.75 -15.85 19.66
N GLU A 152 -17.84 -16.15 18.95
CA GLU A 152 -18.08 -17.50 18.42
C GLU A 152 -17.22 -17.82 17.19
N GLU A 153 -16.77 -16.79 16.48
CA GLU A 153 -15.90 -16.90 15.31
C GLU A 153 -14.63 -16.07 15.47
N LYS A 154 -13.59 -16.44 14.70
CA LYS A 154 -12.34 -15.70 14.62
C LYS A 154 -12.06 -15.34 13.18
N ILE A 155 -11.78 -14.06 12.95
CA ILE A 155 -11.40 -13.57 11.63
C ILE A 155 -9.89 -13.45 11.60
N ILE A 156 -9.27 -14.16 10.67
CA ILE A 156 -7.81 -14.16 10.47
C ILE A 156 -7.49 -13.25 9.29
N LEU A 157 -6.69 -12.22 9.54
CA LEU A 157 -6.12 -11.35 8.52
C LEU A 157 -4.67 -11.78 8.29
N PRO A 158 -4.36 -12.53 7.22
CA PRO A 158 -3.03 -13.12 6.96
C PRO A 158 -2.05 -12.09 6.36
N TYR A 159 -2.05 -10.88 6.90
CA TYR A 159 -1.22 -9.75 6.48
C TYR A 159 -0.44 -9.18 7.66
N GLY A 160 0.70 -8.58 7.36
CA GLY A 160 1.43 -7.78 8.33
C GLY A 160 0.81 -6.39 8.47
N TYR A 161 0.58 -5.99 9.72
CA TYR A 161 0.10 -4.67 10.10
C TYR A 161 1.14 -3.97 10.96
N VAL A 162 1.26 -2.65 10.82
CA VAL A 162 2.22 -1.86 11.59
C VAL A 162 1.74 -1.76 13.04
N VAL A 163 2.68 -1.85 13.98
CA VAL A 163 2.43 -1.61 15.40
C VAL A 163 3.03 -0.26 15.79
N ILE A 164 2.21 0.61 16.40
CA ILE A 164 2.63 1.92 16.93
C ILE A 164 2.11 2.03 18.36
N GLU A 165 2.98 2.32 19.32
CA GLU A 165 2.60 2.46 20.74
C GLU A 165 1.78 1.26 21.26
N ASN A 166 2.22 0.03 20.93
CA ASN A 166 1.54 -1.23 21.24
C ASN A 166 0.14 -1.39 20.65
N LYS A 167 -0.23 -0.58 19.64
CA LYS A 167 -1.50 -0.69 18.91
C LYS A 167 -1.24 -1.15 17.49
N ILE A 168 -1.97 -2.19 17.07
CA ILE A 168 -1.97 -2.65 15.69
C ILE A 168 -2.82 -1.68 14.87
N ILE A 169 -2.23 -1.09 13.84
CA ILE A 169 -2.90 -0.13 12.97
C ILE A 169 -3.65 -0.90 11.88
N ILE A 170 -4.92 -1.19 12.13
CA ILE A 170 -5.84 -1.82 11.18
C ILE A 170 -6.54 -0.74 10.37
N THR A 171 -6.90 -1.05 9.12
CA THR A 171 -7.72 -0.18 8.26
C THR A 171 -9.01 0.25 8.98
N PRO A 172 -9.25 1.55 9.19
CA PRO A 172 -10.47 2.02 9.85
C PRO A 172 -11.73 1.58 9.10
N GLY A 173 -12.70 0.98 9.81
CA GLY A 173 -13.94 0.46 9.23
C GLY A 173 -13.87 -0.98 8.75
N LEU A 174 -12.68 -1.59 8.67
CA LEU A 174 -12.53 -2.94 8.13
C LEU A 174 -13.15 -4.01 9.05
N ILE A 175 -13.02 -3.86 10.36
CA ILE A 175 -13.59 -4.83 11.32
C ILE A 175 -15.12 -4.80 11.22
N GLU A 176 -15.71 -3.61 11.20
CA GLU A 176 -17.15 -3.41 11.07
C GLU A 176 -17.67 -3.98 9.75
N TYR A 177 -16.95 -3.74 8.64
CA TYR A 177 -17.26 -4.33 7.34
C TYR A 177 -17.27 -5.85 7.39
N LEU A 178 -16.24 -6.46 7.99
CA LEU A 178 -16.11 -7.92 8.08
C LEU A 178 -17.19 -8.55 8.95
N LEU A 179 -17.61 -7.88 10.01
CA LEU A 179 -18.69 -8.33 10.90
C LEU A 179 -20.09 -8.13 10.32
N SER A 180 -20.24 -7.30 9.28
CA SER A 180 -21.53 -7.01 8.64
C SER A 180 -21.91 -8.01 7.53
N LYS A 181 -21.01 -8.94 7.22
CA LYS A 181 -21.16 -9.96 6.18
C LYS A 181 -21.65 -11.27 6.76
#